data_AF-A0A419JXX0-F1
#
_entry.id   AF-A0A419JXX0-F1
#
_cell.length_a   1.000
_cell.length_b   1.000
_cell.length_c   1.000
_cell.angle_alpha   90.00
_cell.angle_beta   90.00
_cell.angle_gamma   90.00
#
_symmetry.space_group_name_H-M   'P 1'
#
loop_
_entity.id
_entity.type
_entity.pdbx_description
1 polymer ?
#
loop_
_entity_poly.entity_id
_entity_poly.type
_entity_poly.pdbx_seq_one_letter_code
_entity_poly.pdbx_strand_id
1 'polypeptide(L)' 'MTGDFFLHPEDLIEEIERSLIGKALEEQSLASSIEALIKEKGGTLLGASPRDIARCILMASEGGC' A
#
# COMPACT_ATOMS: atom_id res chain seq x y z
N MET A 1 -13.17 -5.89 0.88
CA MET A 1 -12.94 -6.78 2.04
C MET A 1 -13.04 -5.93 3.29
N THR A 2 -13.76 -6.39 4.32
CA THR A 2 -13.70 -5.82 5.67
C THR A 2 -12.29 -6.04 6.21
N GLY A 3 -11.52 -4.98 6.39
CA GLY A 3 -10.16 -5.06 6.90
C GLY A 3 -9.82 -3.79 7.68
N ASP A 4 -9.83 -3.90 8.99
CA ASP A 4 -9.11 -3.00 9.90
C ASP A 4 -7.62 -3.32 9.74
N PHE A 5 -6.98 -2.79 8.70
CA PHE A 5 -5.52 -2.80 8.63
C PHE A 5 -5.01 -1.59 9.41
N PHE A 6 -4.19 -1.85 10.42
CA PHE A 6 -3.56 -0.79 11.20
C PHE A 6 -2.18 -0.54 10.63
N LEU A 7 -1.93 0.71 10.28
CA LEU A 7 -0.60 1.19 9.95
C LEU A 7 -0.18 2.15 11.04
N HIS A 8 0.99 1.90 11.63
CA HIS A 8 1.53 2.76 12.66
C HIS A 8 2.96 3.20 12.31
N PRO A 9 3.28 4.50 12.43
CA PRO A 9 2.35 5.64 12.61
C PRO A 9 1.31 5.78 11.48
N GLU A 10 0.17 6.40 11.76
CA GLU A 10 -0.92 6.58 10.78
C GLU A 10 -0.54 7.47 9.59
N ASP A 11 0.36 8.44 9.81
CA ASP A 11 0.91 9.35 8.80
C ASP A 11 1.59 8.63 7.61
N LEU A 12 2.08 7.40 7.84
CA LEU A 12 2.63 6.57 6.76
C LEU A 12 1.64 6.31 5.64
N ILE A 13 0.32 6.29 5.90
CA ILE A 13 -0.68 6.03 4.85
C ILE A 13 -0.59 7.12 3.79
N GLU A 14 -0.46 8.39 4.19
CA GLU A 14 -0.34 9.52 3.27
C GLU A 14 0.94 9.43 2.43
N GLU A 15 2.05 9.02 3.07
CA GLU A 15 3.33 8.81 2.38
C GLU A 15 3.27 7.64 1.39
N ILE A 16 2.58 6.55 1.75
CA ILE A 16 2.30 5.42 0.84
C ILE A 16 1.52 5.95 -0.36
N GLU A 17 0.39 6.63 -0.14
CA GLU A 17 -0.42 7.16 -1.24
C GLU A 17 0.40 8.06 -2.16
N ARG A 18 1.16 9.01 -1.61
CA ARG A 18 2.05 9.90 -2.37
C ARG A 18 3.10 9.15 -3.17
N SER A 19 3.68 8.09 -2.61
CA SER A 19 4.71 7.26 -3.27
C SER A 19 4.14 6.45 -4.44
N LEU A 20 2.84 6.17 -4.43
CA LEU A 20 2.16 5.41 -5.47
C LEU A 20 1.65 6.30 -6.61
N ILE A 21 1.46 7.61 -6.39
CA ILE A 21 1.06 8.55 -7.44
C ILE A 21 2.09 8.54 -8.57
N GLY A 22 1.65 8.21 -9.79
CA GLY A 22 2.48 8.18 -10.99
C GLY A 22 3.34 6.93 -11.16
N LYS A 23 3.26 5.94 -10.25
CA LYS A 23 3.86 4.62 -10.46
C LYS A 23 3.03 3.75 -11.37
N ALA A 24 3.69 2.79 -12.02
CA ALA A 24 3.01 1.76 -12.79
C ALA A 24 2.07 0.96 -11.88
N LEU A 25 0.84 0.73 -12.34
CA LEU A 25 -0.13 -0.16 -11.74
C LEU A 25 0.31 -1.62 -11.94
N GLU A 26 1.33 -2.02 -11.18
CA GLU A 26 1.89 -3.38 -11.21
C GLU A 26 2.08 -3.92 -9.79
N GLU A 27 1.62 -5.14 -9.53
CA GLU A 27 1.56 -5.72 -8.17
C GLU A 27 2.93 -5.72 -7.50
N GLN A 28 3.97 -6.15 -8.22
CA GLN A 28 5.34 -6.23 -7.70
C GLN A 28 5.90 -4.83 -7.41
N SER A 29 5.71 -3.89 -8.32
CA SER A 29 6.18 -2.51 -8.18
C SER A 29 5.52 -1.81 -6.99
N LEU A 30 4.20 -1.95 -6.84
CA LEU A 30 3.43 -1.39 -5.72
C LEU A 30 3.83 -2.04 -4.40
N ALA A 31 3.86 -3.39 -4.32
CA ALA A 31 4.20 -4.10 -3.10
C ALA A 31 5.63 -3.78 -2.62
N SER A 32 6.59 -3.75 -3.54
CA SER A 32 7.98 -3.38 -3.22
C SER A 32 8.11 -1.93 -2.75
N SER A 33 7.34 -1.01 -3.35
CA SER A 33 7.31 0.39 -2.93
C SER A 33 6.73 0.58 -1.52
N ILE A 34 5.62 -0.09 -1.23
CA ILE A 34 4.95 -0.07 0.07
C ILE A 34 5.88 -0.67 1.14
N GLU A 35 6.48 -1.83 0.86
CA GLU A 35 7.41 -2.49 1.79
C GLU A 35 8.65 -1.63 2.06
N ALA A 36 9.25 -1.05 1.01
CA ALA A 36 10.41 -0.18 1.15
C ALA A 36 10.08 1.05 2.02
N LEU A 37 8.94 1.68 1.79
CA LEU A 37 8.51 2.86 2.54
C LEU A 37 8.23 2.54 4.02
N ILE A 38 7.49 1.46 4.29
CA ILE A 38 7.22 1.00 5.65
C ILE A 38 8.53 0.74 6.38
N LYS A 39 9.49 0.06 5.73
CA LYS A 39 10.79 -0.25 6.31
C LYS A 39 11.66 0.99 6.53
N GLU A 40 11.67 1.91 5.56
CA GLU A 40 12.43 3.18 5.63
C GLU A 40 11.96 4.05 6.80
N LYS A 41 10.65 4.17 6.97
CA LYS A 41 10.03 4.99 8.01
C LYS A 41 9.89 4.27 9.36
N GLY A 42 10.27 2.99 9.43
CA GLY A 42 10.12 2.17 10.65
C GLY A 42 8.66 1.88 11.00
N GLY A 43 7.77 1.89 10.01
CA GLY A 43 6.36 1.61 10.15
C GLY A 43 6.07 0.14 10.42
N THR A 44 4.92 -0.13 11.01
CA THR A 44 4.41 -1.50 11.17
C THR A 44 3.01 -1.59 10.58
N LEU A 45 2.83 -2.57 9.70
CA LEU A 45 1.54 -2.94 9.14
C LEU A 45 1.00 -4.16 9.90
N LEU A 46 -0.20 -4.03 10.45
CA LEU A 46 -0.88 -5.08 11.22
C LEU A 46 -2.17 -5.47 10.50
N GLY A 47 -2.38 -6.78 10.33
CA GLY A 47 -3.60 -7.32 9.73
C GLY A 47 -3.63 -7.33 8.19
N ALA A 48 -2.59 -6.81 7.53
CA ALA A 48 -2.41 -6.89 6.08
C ALA A 48 -0.93 -7.06 5.72
N SER A 49 -0.64 -7.55 4.53
CA SER A 49 0.69 -7.52 3.94
C SER A 49 0.79 -6.40 2.89
N PRO A 50 1.99 -5.87 2.60
CA PRO A 50 2.20 -4.90 1.51
C PRO A 50 1.62 -5.37 0.16
N ARG A 51 1.68 -6.69 -0.07
CA ARG A 51 1.10 -7.33 -1.26
C ARG A 51 -0.43 -7.31 -1.27
N ASP A 52 -1.08 -7.47 -0.12
CA ASP A 52 -2.55 -7.37 -0.02
C ASP A 52 -3.02 -5.95 -0.38
N ILE A 53 -2.30 -4.93 0.09
CA ILE A 53 -2.55 -3.53 -0.24
C ILE A 53 -2.36 -3.29 -1.74
N ALA A 54 -1.23 -3.73 -2.31
CA ALA A 54 -0.94 -3.61 -3.74
C ALA A 54 -2.03 -4.26 -4.60
N ARG A 55 -2.46 -5.47 -4.23
CA ARG A 55 -3.52 -6.19 -4.92
C ARG A 55 -4.88 -5.48 -4.80
N CYS A 56 -5.17 -4.90 -3.63
CA CYS A 56 -6.38 -4.11 -3.43
C CYS A 56 -6.40 -2.85 -4.31
N ILE A 57 -5.27 -2.16 -4.44
CA ILE A 57 -5.11 -0.98 -5.32
C ILE A 57 -5.32 -1.38 -6.79
N LEU A 58 -4.74 -2.49 -7.23
CA LEU A 58 -4.93 -2.99 -8.59
C LEU A 58 -6.40 -3.31 -8.89
N MET A 59 -7.06 -4.05 -8.00
CA MET A 59 -8.49 -4.37 -8.15
C MET A 59 -9.36 -3.11 -8.18
N ALA A 60 -9.03 -2.09 -7.38
CA ALA A 60 -9.74 -0.81 -7.38
C ALA A 60 -9.51 -0.04 -8.69
N SER A 61 -8.30 -0.09 -9.25
CA SER A 61 -7.97 0.56 -10.52
C SER A 61 -8.63 -0.10 -11.73
N GLU A 62 -8.77 -1.43 -11.75
CA GLU A 62 -9.44 -2.15 -12.84
C GLU A 62 -10.97 -2.05 -12.74
N GLY A 63 -11.51 -1.72 -11.56
CA GLY A 63 -12.94 -1.55 -11.31
C GLY A 63 -13.52 -0.18 -11.72
N GLY A 64 -12.71 0.75 -12.23
CA GLY A 64 -13.16 2.04 -12.74
C GLY A 64 -13.68 1.93 -14.17
N CYS A 65 -14.94 1.54 -14.32
CA CYS A 65 -15.73 1.72 -15.55
C CYS A 65 -16.27 3.15 -15.63
#